data_AF-A0A8B6D4E0-F1
#
_entry.id   AF-A0A8B6D4E0-F1
#
_cell.length_a   1.000
_cell.length_b   1.000
_cell.length_c   1.000
_cell.angle_alpha   90.00
_cell.angle_beta   90.00
_cell.angle_gamma   90.00
#
_symmetry.space_group_name_H-M   'P 1'
#
loop_
_entity.id
_entity.type
_entity.pdbx_description
1 polymer ?
#
loop_
_entity_poly.entity_id
_entity_poly.type
_entity_poly.pdbx_seq_one_letter_code
_entity_poly.pdbx_strand_id
1 'polypeptide(L)'
;MQALLKYRRILGEDHEDTIYKIRYRGAVYADTKLFQRCVELWKYAYSIEISRKQYLENDTVNAATSLANIFCEMQIAFEDQNANEKVQTKDVIEVISMFKDHIFSCEVILSIRPVNIQIINNYKYLLQSVIHIINVFRCLERDPYEQNEFFKIIHELVRLNTTTYDGESLLHLAVDPQTGTVDDTYFSQIPSLEVVKVLLECGIDTNRSDKDGLTALLCSIKYSHQNDK
;
A
#
# COMPACT_ATOMS: atom_id res chain seq x y z
N MET A 1 -15.44 20.50 11.54
CA MET A 1 -14.66 21.41 10.66
C MET A 1 -13.97 22.57 11.40
N GLN A 2 -14.67 23.35 12.24
CA GLN A 2 -14.08 24.54 12.90
C GLN A 2 -12.84 24.29 13.78
N ALA A 3 -12.72 23.13 14.43
CA ALA A 3 -11.54 22.80 15.23
C ALA A 3 -10.29 22.53 14.37
N LEU A 4 -10.41 21.91 13.18
CA LEU A 4 -9.27 21.65 12.29
C LEU A 4 -8.72 22.95 11.70
N LEU A 5 -9.61 23.85 11.31
CA LEU A 5 -9.26 25.18 10.79
C LEU A 5 -8.56 26.05 11.84
N LYS A 6 -8.93 25.93 13.13
CA LYS A 6 -8.24 26.63 14.22
C LYS A 6 -6.81 26.09 14.43
N TYR A 7 -6.60 24.78 14.39
CA TYR A 7 -5.26 24.22 14.56
C TYR A 7 -4.34 24.50 13.37
N ARG A 8 -4.85 24.40 12.13
CA ARG A 8 -4.12 24.82 10.92
C ARG A 8 -3.61 26.26 11.02
N ARG A 9 -4.41 27.16 11.61
CA ARG A 9 -4.04 28.56 11.84
C ARG A 9 -3.02 28.78 12.96
N ILE A 10 -2.93 27.88 13.95
CA ILE A 10 -2.10 28.07 15.15
C ILE A 10 -0.76 27.33 15.03
N LEU A 11 -0.76 26.09 14.54
CA LEU A 11 0.42 25.22 14.46
C LEU A 11 1.05 25.20 13.07
N GLY A 12 0.33 25.62 12.03
CA GLY A 12 0.70 25.43 10.62
C GLY A 12 0.11 24.15 10.04
N GLU A 13 -0.02 24.10 8.71
CA GLU A 13 -0.59 22.94 8.00
C GLU A 13 0.31 21.71 8.06
N ASP A 14 1.63 21.92 8.15
CA ASP A 14 2.64 20.84 8.09
C ASP A 14 3.06 20.31 9.47
N HIS A 15 2.47 20.81 10.56
CA HIS A 15 2.81 20.39 11.92
C HIS A 15 2.32 18.97 12.20
N GLU A 16 3.14 18.16 12.89
CA GLU A 16 2.86 16.74 13.20
C GLU A 16 1.50 16.55 13.91
N ASP A 17 1.21 17.33 14.96
CA ASP A 17 -0.11 17.33 15.62
C ASP A 17 -1.30 17.63 14.69
N THR A 18 -1.09 18.46 13.66
CA THR A 18 -2.12 18.76 12.67
C THR A 18 -2.41 17.53 11.82
N ILE A 19 -1.36 16.86 11.35
CA ILE A 19 -1.44 15.61 10.57
C ILE A 19 -2.10 14.51 11.39
N TYR A 20 -1.65 14.31 12.64
CA TYR A 20 -2.24 13.33 13.55
C TYR A 20 -3.76 13.55 13.73
N LYS A 21 -4.19 14.80 13.91
CA LYS A 21 -5.62 15.13 14.05
C LYS A 21 -6.42 14.93 12.76
N ILE A 22 -5.80 15.09 11.59
CA ILE A 22 -6.41 14.77 10.30
C ILE A 22 -6.63 13.27 10.20
N ARG A 23 -5.58 12.47 10.47
CA ARG A 23 -5.65 11.00 10.46
C ARG A 23 -6.68 10.46 11.45
N TYR A 24 -6.67 10.96 12.69
CA TYR A 24 -7.66 10.59 13.71
C TYR A 24 -9.09 10.89 13.26
N ARG A 25 -9.32 12.02 12.58
CA ARG A 25 -10.65 12.31 12.02
C ARG A 25 -11.04 11.38 10.88
N GLY A 26 -10.10 10.98 10.04
CA GLY A 26 -10.34 9.95 9.03
C GLY A 26 -10.75 8.63 9.66
N ALA A 27 -10.06 8.19 10.73
CA ALA A 27 -10.42 6.98 11.47
C ALA A 27 -11.86 7.03 12.01
N VAL A 28 -12.27 8.16 12.61
CA VAL A 28 -13.67 8.35 13.06
C VAL A 28 -14.67 8.26 11.89
N TYR A 29 -14.29 8.70 10.68
CA TYR A 29 -15.13 8.53 9.50
C TYR A 29 -15.19 7.06 9.03
N ALA A 30 -14.07 6.33 9.08
CA ALA A 30 -14.04 4.89 8.78
C ALA A 30 -14.94 4.10 9.74
N ASP A 31 -14.87 4.36 11.05
CA ASP A 31 -15.71 3.71 12.07
C ASP A 31 -17.21 3.95 11.84
N THR A 32 -17.55 5.10 11.26
CA THR A 32 -18.93 5.49 10.92
C THR A 32 -19.32 5.13 9.49
N LYS A 33 -18.52 4.31 8.79
CA LYS A 33 -18.74 3.83 7.41
C LYS A 33 -18.79 4.95 6.36
N LEU A 34 -18.26 6.14 6.68
CA LEU A 34 -18.08 7.27 5.76
C LEU A 34 -16.70 7.19 5.12
N PHE A 35 -16.44 6.08 4.42
CA PHE A 35 -15.14 5.71 3.87
C PHE A 35 -14.54 6.76 2.94
N GLN A 36 -15.33 7.37 2.06
CA GLN A 36 -14.82 8.35 1.11
C GLN A 36 -14.20 9.57 1.81
N ARG A 37 -14.80 10.03 2.90
CA ARG A 37 -14.25 11.13 3.71
C ARG A 37 -12.97 10.72 4.43
N CYS A 38 -12.87 9.46 4.84
CA CYS A 38 -11.63 8.91 5.39
C CYS A 38 -10.52 8.94 4.33
N VAL A 39 -10.79 8.40 3.14
CA VAL A 39 -9.85 8.37 2.01
C VAL A 39 -9.36 9.77 1.65
N GLU A 40 -10.26 10.75 1.52
CA GLU A 40 -9.90 12.15 1.23
C GLU A 40 -8.95 12.75 2.29
N LEU A 41 -9.25 12.54 3.58
CA LEU A 41 -8.43 13.06 4.66
C LEU A 41 -7.08 12.36 4.76
N TRP A 42 -7.04 11.04 4.59
CA TRP A 42 -5.82 10.26 4.69
C TRP A 42 -4.90 10.47 3.49
N LYS A 43 -5.44 10.62 2.27
CA LYS A 43 -4.67 11.04 1.10
C LYS A 43 -4.01 12.39 1.31
N TYR A 44 -4.76 13.35 1.86
CA TYR A 44 -4.23 14.67 2.17
C TYR A 44 -3.18 14.63 3.29
N ALA A 45 -3.38 13.85 4.35
CA ALA A 45 -2.37 13.69 5.39
C ALA A 45 -1.08 13.07 4.84
N TYR A 46 -1.22 12.01 4.04
CA TYR A 46 -0.10 11.32 3.43
C TYR A 46 0.67 12.19 2.45
N SER A 47 0.00 13.03 1.65
CA SER A 47 0.68 13.95 0.73
C SER A 47 1.53 14.99 1.46
N ILE A 48 1.07 15.48 2.63
CA ILE A 48 1.87 16.36 3.49
C ILE A 48 3.13 15.64 4.00
N GLU A 49 2.99 14.41 4.51
CA GLU A 49 4.12 13.63 5.03
C GLU A 49 5.19 13.35 3.96
N ILE A 50 4.76 12.99 2.75
CA ILE A 50 5.66 12.80 1.60
C ILE A 50 6.36 14.11 1.23
N SER A 51 5.65 15.26 1.27
CA SER A 51 6.26 16.57 1.02
C SER A 51 7.32 16.98 2.04
N ARG A 52 7.18 16.49 3.29
CA ARG A 52 8.16 16.67 4.38
C ARG A 52 9.40 15.78 4.24
N LYS A 53 9.45 14.91 3.22
CA LYS A 53 10.55 13.96 2.94
C LYS A 53 10.80 12.94 4.06
N GLN A 54 9.78 12.63 4.84
CA GLN A 54 9.84 11.67 5.95
C GLN A 54 9.57 10.23 5.50
N TYR A 55 10.08 9.86 4.33
CA TYR A 55 9.66 8.67 3.58
C TYR A 55 9.66 7.37 4.42
N LEU A 56 10.76 7.11 5.14
CA LEU A 56 10.93 5.86 5.89
C LEU A 56 10.60 5.99 7.38
N GLU A 57 9.95 7.08 7.80
CA GLU A 57 9.43 7.21 9.16
C GLU A 57 8.19 6.32 9.36
N ASN A 58 8.02 5.81 10.59
CA ASN A 58 6.92 4.92 10.94
C ASN A 58 5.57 5.54 10.57
N ASP A 59 5.38 6.83 10.89
CA ASP A 59 4.13 7.52 10.66
C ASP A 59 3.75 7.59 9.17
N THR A 60 4.71 7.86 8.30
CA THR A 60 4.48 7.97 6.85
C THR A 60 4.18 6.61 6.22
N VAL A 61 4.90 5.56 6.64
CA VAL A 61 4.61 4.20 6.16
C VAL A 61 3.29 3.69 6.74
N ASN A 62 3.00 3.94 8.01
CA ASN A 62 1.73 3.58 8.62
C ASN A 62 0.55 4.28 7.92
N ALA A 63 0.71 5.53 7.50
CA ALA A 63 -0.29 6.22 6.70
C ALA A 63 -0.50 5.55 5.33
N ALA A 64 0.57 5.11 4.65
CA ALA A 64 0.47 4.35 3.41
C ALA A 64 -0.25 3.00 3.62
N THR A 65 0.15 2.23 4.64
CA THR A 65 -0.49 0.96 4.99
C THR A 65 -1.96 1.14 5.36
N SER A 66 -2.30 2.17 6.15
CA SER A 66 -3.69 2.51 6.49
C SER A 66 -4.52 2.86 5.25
N LEU A 67 -3.95 3.61 4.30
CA LEU A 67 -4.60 3.90 3.02
C LEU A 67 -4.87 2.64 2.19
N ALA A 68 -3.94 1.69 2.16
CA ALA A 68 -4.18 0.43 1.47
C ALA A 68 -5.28 -0.40 2.16
N ASN A 69 -5.23 -0.49 3.49
CA ASN A 69 -6.17 -1.28 4.28
C ASN A 69 -7.60 -0.72 4.22
N ILE A 70 -7.79 0.60 4.26
CA ILE A 70 -9.14 1.18 4.21
C ILE A 70 -9.85 0.87 2.90
N PHE A 71 -9.12 0.76 1.79
CA PHE A 71 -9.73 0.33 0.53
C PHE A 71 -10.18 -1.13 0.58
N CYS A 72 -9.39 -2.02 1.20
CA CYS A 72 -9.79 -3.40 1.43
C CYS A 72 -11.04 -3.47 2.33
N GLU A 73 -11.05 -2.75 3.45
CA GLU A 73 -12.20 -2.68 4.36
C GLU A 73 -13.46 -2.15 3.68
N MET A 74 -13.31 -1.08 2.88
CA MET A 74 -14.40 -0.49 2.12
C MET A 74 -14.97 -1.48 1.10
N GLN A 75 -14.10 -2.25 0.41
CA GLN A 75 -14.52 -3.27 -0.55
C GLN A 75 -15.30 -4.40 0.14
N ILE A 76 -14.79 -4.93 1.26
CA ILE A 76 -15.46 -5.97 2.06
C ILE A 76 -16.81 -5.45 2.57
N ALA A 77 -16.84 -4.23 3.13
CA ALA A 77 -18.06 -3.64 3.64
C ALA A 77 -19.12 -3.40 2.55
N PHE A 78 -18.70 -3.09 1.33
CA PHE A 78 -19.60 -2.95 0.18
C PHE A 78 -20.15 -4.30 -0.29
N GLU A 79 -19.29 -5.33 -0.40
CA GLU A 79 -19.70 -6.71 -0.77
C GLU A 79 -20.68 -7.31 0.23
N ASP A 80 -20.46 -7.08 1.53
CA ASP A 80 -21.33 -7.54 2.61
C ASP A 80 -22.61 -6.69 2.78
N GLN A 81 -22.84 -5.67 1.93
CA GLN A 81 -23.96 -4.72 2.04
C GLN A 81 -23.99 -3.96 3.38
N ASN A 82 -22.85 -3.88 4.06
CA ASN A 82 -22.66 -3.17 5.32
C ASN A 82 -22.29 -1.68 5.12
N ALA A 83 -22.06 -1.26 3.87
CA ALA A 83 -21.82 0.13 3.48
C ALA A 83 -22.35 0.40 2.07
N ASN A 84 -22.77 1.65 1.82
CA ASN A 84 -23.27 2.08 0.52
C ASN A 84 -22.21 2.74 -0.37
N GLU A 85 -21.01 2.98 0.18
CA GLU A 85 -19.92 3.63 -0.54
C GLU A 85 -19.03 2.56 -1.20
N LYS A 86 -18.86 2.66 -2.52
CA LYS A 86 -17.96 1.81 -3.31
C LYS A 86 -16.60 2.48 -3.46
N VAL A 87 -15.53 1.70 -3.41
CA VAL A 87 -14.17 2.18 -3.70
C VAL A 87 -14.14 2.85 -5.07
N GLN A 88 -13.57 4.06 -5.15
CA GLN A 88 -13.46 4.81 -6.39
C GLN A 88 -12.13 4.47 -7.09
N THR A 89 -12.20 4.00 -8.34
CA THR A 89 -11.03 3.59 -9.13
C THR A 89 -9.98 4.71 -9.24
N LYS A 90 -10.41 5.96 -9.47
CA LYS A 90 -9.51 7.13 -9.47
C LYS A 90 -8.70 7.30 -8.17
N ASP A 91 -9.28 6.99 -7.01
CA ASP A 91 -8.59 7.17 -5.72
C ASP A 91 -7.50 6.11 -5.56
N VAL A 92 -7.78 4.88 -6.02
CA VAL A 92 -6.80 3.79 -6.06
C VAL A 92 -5.65 4.11 -7.03
N ILE A 93 -5.96 4.65 -8.22
CA ILE A 93 -4.95 5.09 -9.20
C ILE A 93 -4.07 6.21 -8.64
N GLU A 94 -4.67 7.20 -7.97
CA GLU A 94 -3.92 8.29 -7.36
C GLU A 94 -3.00 7.78 -6.23
N VAL A 95 -3.51 6.91 -5.36
CA VAL A 95 -2.72 6.36 -4.24
C VAL A 95 -1.57 5.47 -4.73
N ILE A 96 -1.79 4.62 -5.74
CA ILE A 96 -0.68 3.82 -6.29
C ILE A 96 0.38 4.71 -6.96
N SER A 97 -0.03 5.82 -7.59
CA SER A 97 0.92 6.81 -8.12
C SER A 97 1.74 7.44 -6.99
N MET A 98 1.11 7.82 -5.88
CA MET A 98 1.82 8.34 -4.70
C MET A 98 2.76 7.30 -4.10
N PHE A 99 2.37 6.02 -4.05
CA PHE A 99 3.24 4.94 -3.55
C PHE A 99 4.45 4.73 -4.45
N LYS A 100 4.28 4.78 -5.77
CA LYS A 100 5.40 4.73 -6.72
C LYS A 100 6.39 5.85 -6.46
N ASP A 101 5.91 7.10 -6.37
CA ASP A 101 6.79 8.25 -6.16
C ASP A 101 7.50 8.19 -4.79
N HIS A 102 6.80 7.67 -3.77
CA HIS A 102 7.37 7.40 -2.46
C HIS A 102 8.49 6.33 -2.54
N ILE A 103 8.21 5.17 -3.14
CA ILE A 103 9.19 4.07 -3.30
C ILE A 103 10.43 4.55 -4.06
N PHE A 104 10.23 5.30 -5.15
CA PHE A 104 11.34 5.90 -5.90
C PHE A 104 12.23 6.79 -5.03
N SER A 105 11.63 7.55 -4.11
CA SER A 105 12.37 8.41 -3.17
C SER A 105 13.12 7.61 -2.09
N CYS A 106 12.58 6.46 -1.66
CA CYS A 106 13.20 5.58 -0.67
C CYS A 106 14.48 4.91 -1.18
N GLU A 107 14.53 4.52 -2.45
CA GLU A 107 15.68 3.81 -3.04
C GLU A 107 17.00 4.57 -2.88
N VAL A 108 16.95 5.91 -2.99
CA VAL A 108 18.13 6.77 -2.76
C VAL A 108 18.62 6.66 -1.31
N ILE A 109 17.70 6.63 -0.35
CA ILE A 109 18.02 6.60 1.08
C ILE A 109 18.55 5.22 1.50
N LEU A 110 17.93 4.15 1.00
CA LEU A 110 18.30 2.76 1.32
C LEU A 110 19.69 2.37 0.77
N SER A 111 20.21 3.13 -0.19
CA SER A 111 21.60 2.97 -0.67
C SER A 111 22.65 3.34 0.38
N ILE A 112 22.28 4.11 1.42
CA ILE A 112 23.18 4.60 2.47
C ILE A 112 23.25 3.56 3.60
N ARG A 113 24.46 3.11 3.95
CA ARG A 113 24.71 2.08 4.98
C ARG A 113 25.28 2.70 6.28
N PRO A 114 24.97 2.15 7.47
CA PRO A 114 24.10 0.99 7.74
C PRO A 114 22.60 1.35 7.78
N VAL A 115 21.74 0.38 7.46
CA VAL A 115 20.27 0.54 7.51
C VAL A 115 19.74 -0.13 8.78
N ASN A 116 18.91 0.58 9.55
CA ASN A 116 18.27 0.05 10.76
C ASN A 116 17.15 -0.94 10.38
N ILE A 117 16.95 -1.98 11.21
CA ILE A 117 15.86 -2.96 11.10
C ILE A 117 14.48 -2.28 10.97
N GLN A 118 14.23 -1.19 11.70
CA GLN A 118 12.96 -0.47 11.57
C GLN A 118 12.75 0.07 10.16
N ILE A 119 13.79 0.65 9.55
CA ILE A 119 13.74 1.18 8.18
C ILE A 119 13.51 0.04 7.18
N ILE A 120 14.14 -1.11 7.40
CA ILE A 120 13.94 -2.32 6.59
C ILE A 120 12.48 -2.76 6.64
N ASN A 121 11.89 -2.86 7.84
CA ASN A 121 10.50 -3.26 8.03
C ASN A 121 9.53 -2.25 7.42
N ASN A 122 9.75 -0.95 7.65
CA ASN A 122 8.97 0.13 7.07
C ASN A 122 8.95 0.04 5.53
N TYR A 123 10.11 -0.20 4.93
CA TYR A 123 10.17 -0.36 3.48
C TYR A 123 9.42 -1.61 3.00
N LYS A 124 9.53 -2.74 3.72
CA LYS A 124 8.75 -3.96 3.43
C LYS A 124 7.24 -3.68 3.49
N TYR A 125 6.75 -3.01 4.53
CA TYR A 125 5.33 -2.64 4.66
C TYR A 125 4.85 -1.73 3.52
N LEU A 126 5.69 -0.80 3.06
CA LEU A 126 5.37 0.03 1.90
C LEU A 126 5.21 -0.81 0.62
N LEU A 127 6.10 -1.78 0.38
CA LEU A 127 5.98 -2.71 -0.76
C LEU A 127 4.76 -3.63 -0.64
N GLN A 128 4.43 -4.09 0.57
CA GLN A 128 3.20 -4.87 0.82
C GLN A 128 1.94 -4.04 0.56
N SER A 129 1.97 -2.74 0.90
CA SER A 129 0.88 -1.79 0.61
C SER A 129 0.61 -1.67 -0.89
N VAL A 130 1.64 -1.77 -1.74
CA VAL A 130 1.46 -1.86 -3.20
C VAL A 130 0.70 -3.14 -3.60
N ILE A 131 1.04 -4.29 -3.02
CA ILE A 131 0.36 -5.56 -3.30
C ILE A 131 -1.13 -5.48 -2.93
N HIS A 132 -1.45 -4.88 -1.78
CA HIS A 132 -2.83 -4.63 -1.36
C HIS A 132 -3.60 -3.76 -2.35
N ILE A 133 -3.00 -2.68 -2.82
CA ILE A 133 -3.63 -1.80 -3.82
C ILE A 133 -3.89 -2.51 -5.14
N ILE A 134 -2.94 -3.33 -5.63
CA ILE A 134 -3.17 -4.17 -6.82
C ILE A 134 -4.31 -5.16 -6.58
N ASN A 135 -4.36 -5.75 -5.38
CA ASN A 135 -5.42 -6.69 -5.02
C ASN A 135 -6.80 -6.02 -4.92
N VAL A 136 -6.89 -4.77 -4.48
CA VAL A 136 -8.14 -3.99 -4.49
C VAL A 136 -8.54 -3.69 -5.92
N PHE A 137 -7.62 -3.17 -6.74
CA PHE A 137 -7.90 -2.74 -8.12
C PHE A 137 -8.53 -3.86 -8.96
N ARG A 138 -8.16 -5.12 -8.71
CA ARG A 138 -8.74 -6.29 -9.40
C ARG A 138 -10.27 -6.37 -9.26
N CYS A 139 -10.80 -5.96 -8.11
CA CYS A 139 -12.22 -6.07 -7.75
C CYS A 139 -13.06 -4.90 -8.28
N LEU A 140 -12.43 -3.86 -8.83
CA LEU A 140 -13.12 -2.64 -9.24
C LEU A 140 -13.64 -2.73 -10.67
N GLU A 141 -14.82 -2.16 -10.90
CA GLU A 141 -15.26 -1.82 -12.24
C GLU A 141 -14.46 -0.60 -12.70
N ARG A 142 -13.94 -0.68 -13.93
CA ARG A 142 -13.03 0.33 -14.48
C ARG A 142 -13.19 0.42 -15.98
N ASP A 143 -12.98 1.61 -16.50
CA ASP A 143 -12.93 1.82 -17.95
C ASP A 143 -11.53 1.46 -18.52
N PRO A 144 -11.39 1.32 -19.86
CA PRO A 144 -10.10 1.00 -20.46
C PRO A 144 -9.00 2.04 -20.22
N TYR A 145 -9.35 3.31 -20.01
CA TYR A 145 -8.39 4.36 -19.71
C TYR A 145 -7.84 4.20 -18.29
N GLU A 146 -8.71 4.02 -17.31
CA GLU A 146 -8.33 3.73 -15.91
C GLU A 146 -7.47 2.47 -15.81
N GLN A 147 -7.83 1.41 -16.55
CA GLN A 147 -7.02 0.20 -16.61
C GLN A 147 -5.62 0.47 -17.17
N ASN A 148 -5.52 1.16 -18.30
CA ASN A 148 -4.22 1.48 -18.90
C ASN A 148 -3.37 2.38 -18.02
N GLU A 149 -3.98 3.35 -17.34
CA GLU A 149 -3.27 4.24 -16.41
C GLU A 149 -2.71 3.46 -15.22
N PHE A 150 -3.51 2.58 -14.61
CA PHE A 150 -3.04 1.72 -13.52
C PHE A 150 -1.88 0.81 -13.96
N PHE A 151 -2.04 0.10 -15.08
CA PHE A 151 -1.01 -0.80 -15.60
C PHE A 151 0.29 -0.07 -15.95
N LYS A 152 0.19 1.17 -16.47
CA LYS A 152 1.37 2.01 -16.72
C LYS A 152 2.13 2.28 -15.41
N ILE A 153 1.43 2.61 -14.33
CA ILE A 153 2.05 2.86 -13.02
C ILE A 153 2.70 1.59 -12.47
N ILE A 154 2.03 0.43 -12.54
CA ILE A 154 2.61 -0.84 -12.09
C ILE A 154 3.84 -1.23 -12.92
N HIS A 155 3.80 -1.03 -14.24
CA HIS A 155 4.95 -1.29 -15.10
C HIS A 155 6.12 -0.34 -14.80
N GLU A 156 5.87 0.93 -14.46
CA GLU A 156 6.91 1.84 -13.95
C GLU A 156 7.50 1.34 -12.62
N LEU A 157 6.66 0.90 -11.67
CA LEU A 157 7.09 0.29 -10.40
C LEU A 157 7.96 -0.96 -10.62
N VAL A 158 7.53 -1.88 -11.49
CA VAL A 158 8.27 -3.10 -11.81
C VAL A 158 9.66 -2.78 -12.37
N ARG A 159 9.77 -1.72 -13.20
CA ARG A 159 11.06 -1.26 -13.75
C ARG A 159 12.00 -0.65 -12.72
N LEU A 160 11.52 -0.20 -11.56
CA LEU A 160 12.39 0.21 -10.46
C LEU A 160 13.17 -0.98 -9.87
N ASN A 161 12.71 -2.21 -10.13
CA ASN A 161 13.36 -3.45 -9.68
C ASN A 161 13.59 -3.49 -8.17
N THR A 162 12.63 -2.95 -7.42
CA THR A 162 12.65 -2.81 -5.97
C THR A 162 12.52 -4.17 -5.30
N THR A 163 13.28 -4.38 -4.23
CA THR A 163 13.20 -5.60 -3.41
C THR A 163 13.19 -5.25 -1.93
N THR A 164 12.63 -6.11 -1.09
CA THR A 164 12.83 -6.01 0.36
C THR A 164 14.31 -6.16 0.70
N TYR A 165 14.66 -5.93 1.97
CA TYR A 165 16.02 -6.20 2.42
C TYR A 165 16.44 -7.64 2.15
N ASP A 166 15.53 -8.62 2.22
CA ASP A 166 15.81 -10.05 1.99
C ASP A 166 15.83 -10.45 0.51
N GLY A 167 15.74 -9.47 -0.40
CA GLY A 167 15.76 -9.71 -1.84
C GLY A 167 14.41 -10.14 -2.41
N GLU A 168 13.35 -10.16 -1.61
CA GLU A 168 12.00 -10.49 -2.05
C GLU A 168 11.50 -9.41 -3.01
N SER A 169 11.15 -9.80 -4.24
CA SER A 169 10.48 -8.92 -5.21
C SER A 169 8.99 -8.78 -4.91
N LEU A 170 8.30 -7.85 -5.58
CA LEU A 170 6.83 -7.75 -5.52
C LEU A 170 6.14 -9.08 -5.87
N LEU A 171 6.74 -9.91 -6.73
CA LEU A 171 6.21 -11.24 -7.04
C LEU A 171 6.31 -12.21 -5.85
N HIS A 172 7.37 -12.13 -5.04
CA HIS A 172 7.49 -12.92 -3.81
C HIS A 172 6.43 -12.48 -2.80
N LEU A 173 6.24 -11.17 -2.62
CA LEU A 173 5.23 -10.63 -1.71
C LEU A 173 3.81 -11.02 -2.15
N ALA A 174 3.52 -11.05 -3.45
CA ALA A 174 2.21 -11.45 -3.98
C ALA A 174 1.83 -12.92 -3.72
N VAL A 175 2.81 -13.79 -3.45
CA VAL A 175 2.61 -15.21 -3.16
C VAL A 175 2.80 -15.57 -1.69
N ASP A 176 3.24 -14.62 -0.86
CA ASP A 176 3.43 -14.81 0.58
C ASP A 176 2.10 -14.55 1.33
N PRO A 177 1.52 -15.56 2.02
CA PRO A 177 0.32 -15.37 2.83
C PRO A 177 0.46 -14.30 3.92
N GLN A 178 1.67 -14.06 4.42
CA GLN A 178 1.94 -13.02 5.43
C GLN A 178 1.81 -11.61 4.86
N THR A 179 1.81 -11.45 3.54
CA THR A 179 1.48 -10.16 2.93
C THR A 179 -0.02 -9.86 3.05
N GLY A 180 -0.89 -10.85 3.26
CA GLY A 180 -2.33 -10.61 3.48
C GLY A 180 -2.67 -10.07 4.88
N THR A 181 -1.71 -10.07 5.80
CA THR A 181 -1.89 -9.70 7.21
C THR A 181 -1.12 -8.43 7.55
N VAL A 182 -1.71 -7.59 8.39
CA VAL A 182 -1.03 -6.45 9.06
C VAL A 182 -1.35 -6.57 10.55
N ASP A 183 -0.32 -6.66 11.39
CA ASP A 183 -0.46 -6.86 12.86
C ASP A 183 -1.47 -7.97 13.21
N ASP A 184 -1.32 -9.14 12.59
CA ASP A 184 -2.17 -10.34 12.75
C ASP A 184 -3.64 -10.17 12.32
N THR A 185 -4.01 -9.03 11.74
CA THR A 185 -5.34 -8.79 11.18
C THR A 185 -5.33 -9.04 9.67
N TYR A 186 -6.27 -9.85 9.18
CA TYR A 186 -6.37 -10.20 7.77
C TYR A 186 -7.11 -9.11 6.99
N PHE A 187 -6.41 -8.42 6.08
CA PHE A 187 -6.98 -7.32 5.32
C PHE A 187 -7.20 -7.64 3.85
N SER A 188 -6.45 -8.59 3.29
CA SER A 188 -6.42 -8.78 1.84
C SER A 188 -6.29 -10.25 1.49
N GLN A 189 -7.09 -10.68 0.50
CA GLN A 189 -7.01 -12.02 -0.09
C GLN A 189 -5.69 -12.21 -0.84
N ILE A 190 -4.64 -12.56 -0.12
CA ILE A 190 -3.30 -12.89 -0.63
C ILE A 190 -2.91 -14.25 -0.01
N PRO A 191 -2.32 -15.18 -0.78
CA PRO A 191 -1.89 -15.09 -2.18
C PRO A 191 -3.03 -14.87 -3.20
N SER A 192 -2.75 -14.16 -4.30
CA SER A 192 -3.77 -13.85 -5.33
C SER A 192 -3.23 -14.07 -6.74
N LEU A 193 -3.85 -14.99 -7.48
CA LEU A 193 -3.50 -15.29 -8.87
C LEU A 193 -3.65 -14.06 -9.77
N GLU A 194 -4.66 -13.23 -9.54
CA GLU A 194 -4.91 -12.03 -10.34
C GLU A 194 -3.83 -10.96 -10.10
N VAL A 195 -3.36 -10.80 -8.85
CA VAL A 195 -2.21 -9.92 -8.56
C VAL A 195 -0.96 -10.41 -9.27
N VAL A 196 -0.70 -11.73 -9.24
CA VAL A 196 0.41 -12.34 -9.96
C VAL A 196 0.31 -12.07 -11.46
N LYS A 197 -0.86 -12.25 -12.08
CA LYS A 197 -1.08 -11.96 -13.51
C LYS A 197 -0.78 -10.51 -13.86
N VAL A 198 -1.26 -9.54 -13.07
CA VAL A 198 -0.99 -8.11 -13.30
C VAL A 198 0.52 -7.84 -13.29
N LEU A 199 1.26 -8.39 -12.33
CA LEU A 199 2.71 -8.21 -12.25
C LEU A 199 3.44 -8.86 -13.45
N LEU A 200 2.98 -10.04 -13.89
CA LEU A 200 3.52 -10.73 -15.07
C LEU A 200 3.26 -9.95 -16.36
N GLU A 201 2.05 -9.44 -16.55
CA GLU A 201 1.69 -8.59 -17.69
C GLU A 201 2.51 -7.29 -17.72
N CYS A 202 2.90 -6.79 -16.53
CA CYS A 202 3.81 -5.65 -16.40
C CYS A 202 5.30 -6.03 -16.54
N GLY A 203 5.63 -7.29 -16.87
CA GLY A 203 6.98 -7.72 -17.19
C GLY A 203 7.90 -7.94 -15.98
N ILE A 204 7.36 -8.29 -14.82
CA ILE A 204 8.19 -8.62 -13.65
C ILE A 204 9.09 -9.84 -13.93
N ASP A 205 10.32 -9.80 -13.45
CA ASP A 205 11.25 -10.93 -13.58
C ASP A 205 10.80 -12.11 -12.71
N THR A 206 10.42 -13.20 -13.37
CA THR A 206 9.92 -14.43 -12.73
C THR A 206 11.03 -15.31 -12.17
N ASN A 207 12.27 -15.13 -12.64
CA ASN A 207 13.41 -15.96 -12.26
C ASN A 207 14.27 -15.31 -11.17
N ARG A 208 13.92 -14.10 -10.75
CA ARG A 208 14.57 -13.44 -9.61
C ARG A 208 14.43 -14.31 -8.37
N SER A 209 15.55 -14.59 -7.72
CA SER A 209 15.59 -15.23 -6.41
C SER A 209 15.77 -14.19 -5.30
N ASP A 210 15.21 -14.49 -4.12
CA ASP A 210 15.56 -13.82 -2.87
C ASP A 210 17.01 -14.14 -2.43
N LYS A 211 17.40 -13.67 -1.24
CA LYS A 211 18.74 -13.94 -0.67
C LYS A 211 18.98 -15.42 -0.32
N ASP A 212 17.92 -16.20 -0.11
CA ASP A 212 18.00 -17.64 0.15
C ASP A 212 18.08 -18.45 -1.16
N GLY A 213 18.01 -17.79 -2.32
CA GLY A 213 18.05 -18.43 -3.63
C GLY A 213 16.71 -19.01 -4.06
N LEU A 214 15.61 -18.64 -3.39
CA LEU A 214 14.26 -19.08 -3.73
C LEU A 214 13.60 -18.09 -4.68
N THR A 215 13.01 -18.58 -5.76
CA THR A 215 12.14 -17.78 -6.63
C THR A 215 10.73 -17.71 -6.04
N ALA A 216 9.93 -16.75 -6.48
CA ALA A 216 8.53 -16.64 -6.05
C ALA A 216 7.73 -17.93 -6.27
N LEU A 217 8.01 -18.66 -7.37
CA LEU A 217 7.39 -19.97 -7.59
C LEU A 217 7.76 -20.98 -6.50
N LEU A 218 9.04 -21.07 -6.12
CA LEU A 218 9.49 -21.96 -5.06
C LEU A 218 8.89 -21.57 -3.70
N CYS A 219 8.79 -20.26 -3.41
CA CYS A 219 8.11 -19.77 -2.20
C CYS A 219 6.63 -20.19 -2.18
N SER A 220 5.91 -20.07 -3.29
CA SER A 220 4.50 -20.48 -3.36
C SER A 220 4.27 -21.96 -3.02
N ILE A 221 5.17 -22.84 -3.45
CA ILE A 221 5.13 -24.29 -3.14
C ILE A 221 5.44 -24.53 -1.65
N LYS A 222 6.42 -23.80 -1.11
CA LYS A 222 6.78 -23.87 0.32
C LYS A 222 5.58 -23.49 1.20
N TYR A 223 4.86 -22.42 0.86
CA TYR A 223 3.70 -21.97 1.62
C TYR A 223 2.50 -22.93 1.50
N SER A 224 2.25 -23.52 0.32
CA SER A 224 1.17 -24.50 0.18
C SER A 224 1.35 -25.72 1.08
N HIS A 225 2.59 -26.21 1.23
CA HIS A 225 2.88 -27.35 2.11
C HIS A 225 2.85 -27.03 3.61
N GLN A 226 2.95 -25.75 3.99
CA GLN A 226 2.83 -25.32 5.38
C GLN A 226 1.38 -25.23 5.83
N ASN A 227 0.44 -24.94 4.92
CA ASN A 227 -0.99 -24.87 5.22
C ASN A 227 -1.67 -26.26 5.34
N ASP A 228 -1.00 -27.33 4.91
CA ASP A 228 -1.51 -28.72 4.97
C ASP A 228 -1.14 -29.46 6.28
N LYS A 229 -0.54 -28.77 7.27
CA LYS A 229 -0.15 -29.32 8.58
C LYS A 229 -0.87 -28.62 9.72
#